data_AF-G4SX79-F1
#
_entry.id   AF-G4SX79-F1
#
_cell.length_a   1.000
_cell.length_b   1.000
_cell.length_c   1.000
_cell.angle_alpha   90.00
_cell.angle_beta   90.00
_cell.angle_gamma   90.00
#
_symmetry.space_group_name_H-M   'P 1'
#
loop_
_entity.id
_entity.type
_entity.pdbx_description
1 polymer ?
#
loop_
_entity_poly.entity_id
_entity_poly.type
_entity_poly.pdbx_seq_one_letter_code
_entity_poly.pdbx_strand_id
1 'polypeptide(L)'
;MINTDQIKPDMPVVCSQDGQFATVDHMEGPSTIKLKKDKTGRHHYIPVCWVTSTEDGRVKVDRPGDEAMAEWSTISPNYIDE
;
A
#
# COMPACT_ATOMS: atom_id res chain seq x y z
N MET A 1 -11.41 -11.37 5.86
CA MET A 1 -9.93 -11.41 5.89
C MET A 1 -9.46 -11.22 4.47
N ILE A 2 -8.61 -10.22 4.20
CA ILE A 2 -8.04 -10.02 2.87
C ILE A 2 -7.03 -11.13 2.60
N ASN A 3 -7.12 -11.77 1.44
CA ASN A 3 -6.10 -12.71 0.99
C ASN A 3 -4.93 -11.91 0.40
N THR A 4 -3.86 -11.73 1.19
CA THR A 4 -2.66 -10.99 0.77
C THR A 4 -1.95 -11.61 -0.41
N ASP A 5 -2.16 -12.90 -0.69
CA ASP A 5 -1.58 -13.57 -1.87
C ASP A 5 -2.13 -13.00 -3.18
N GLN A 6 -3.26 -12.30 -3.15
CA GLN A 6 -3.84 -11.61 -4.31
C GLN A 6 -3.18 -10.25 -4.58
N ILE A 7 -2.44 -9.70 -3.62
CA ILE A 7 -1.73 -8.43 -3.78
C ILE A 7 -0.43 -8.70 -4.55
N LYS A 8 -0.41 -8.31 -5.82
CA LYS A 8 0.70 -8.51 -6.75
C LYS A 8 1.43 -7.19 -7.03
N PRO A 9 2.73 -7.26 -7.38
CA PRO A 9 3.44 -6.12 -7.94
C PRO A 9 2.67 -5.46 -9.08
N ASP A 10 2.87 -4.16 -9.26
CA ASP A 10 2.25 -3.33 -10.31
C ASP A 10 0.75 -3.06 -10.17
N MET A 11 0.06 -3.68 -9.20
CA MET A 11 -1.35 -3.35 -8.94
C MET A 11 -1.51 -1.88 -8.51
N PRO A 12 -2.47 -1.12 -9.09
CA PRO A 12 -2.80 0.21 -8.61
C PRO A 12 -3.40 0.14 -7.21
N VAL A 13 -3.00 1.07 -6.36
CA VAL A 13 -3.61 1.28 -5.03
C VAL A 13 -4.55 2.47 -5.12
N VAL A 14 -5.83 2.21 -4.91
CA VAL A 14 -6.92 3.17 -5.03
C VAL A 14 -7.54 3.48 -3.67
N CYS A 15 -7.91 4.74 -3.47
CA CYS A 15 -8.56 5.18 -2.25
C CYS A 15 -10.05 4.79 -2.21
N SER A 16 -10.73 5.14 -1.13
CA SER A 16 -12.18 4.93 -0.98
C SER A 16 -13.02 5.62 -2.07
N GLN A 17 -12.48 6.68 -2.69
CA GLN A 17 -13.07 7.43 -3.80
C GLN A 17 -12.63 6.93 -5.19
N ASP A 18 -12.01 5.74 -5.26
CA ASP A 18 -11.53 5.08 -6.48
C ASP A 18 -10.39 5.82 -7.23
N GLY A 19 -9.86 6.89 -6.65
CA GLY A 19 -8.66 7.56 -7.14
C GLY A 19 -7.39 6.78 -6.82
N GLN A 20 -6.58 6.49 -7.85
CA GLN A 20 -5.26 5.89 -7.64
C GLN A 20 -4.30 6.92 -7.02
N PHE A 21 -3.61 6.53 -5.94
CA PHE A 21 -2.59 7.35 -5.29
C PHE A 21 -1.21 6.69 -5.26
N ALA A 22 -1.13 5.37 -5.45
CA ALA A 22 0.13 4.63 -5.45
C ALA A 22 0.06 3.37 -6.33
N THR A 23 1.18 2.65 -6.39
CA THR A 23 1.32 1.36 -7.06
C THR A 23 2.06 0.41 -6.13
N VAL A 24 1.63 -0.84 -6.07
CA VAL A 24 2.29 -1.89 -5.30
C VAL A 24 3.68 -2.16 -5.87
N ASP A 25 4.69 -2.15 -5.00
CA ASP A 25 6.01 -2.73 -5.28
C ASP A 25 5.96 -4.23 -4.93
N HIS A 26 5.81 -4.57 -3.65
CA HIS A 26 5.62 -5.94 -3.16
C HIS A 26 5.07 -5.95 -1.72
N MET A 27 4.75 -7.14 -1.21
CA MET A 27 4.45 -7.35 0.21
C MET A 27 5.73 -7.36 1.04
N GLU A 28 5.78 -6.59 2.12
CA GLU A 28 6.88 -6.59 3.08
C GLU A 28 6.43 -7.24 4.39
N GLY A 29 6.76 -8.53 4.54
CA GLY A 29 6.20 -9.35 5.61
C GLY A 29 4.71 -9.64 5.43
N PRO A 30 4.02 -10.13 6.48
CA PRO A 30 2.64 -10.61 6.36
C PRO A 30 1.57 -9.51 6.37
N SER A 31 1.90 -8.31 6.87
CA SER A 31 0.91 -7.28 7.21
C SER A 31 1.17 -5.91 6.58
N THR A 32 2.21 -5.77 5.75
CA THR A 32 2.59 -4.47 5.19
C THR A 32 2.78 -4.58 3.67
N ILE A 33 2.25 -3.60 2.96
CA ILE A 33 2.40 -3.44 1.52
C ILE A 33 3.44 -2.34 1.31
N LYS A 34 4.50 -2.67 0.57
CA LYS A 34 5.45 -1.69 0.08
C LYS A 34 4.94 -1.08 -1.22
N LEU A 35 4.96 0.24 -1.28
CA LEU A 35 4.58 1.02 -2.44
C LEU A 35 5.82 1.37 -3.26
N LYS A 36 5.64 1.50 -4.58
CA LYS A 36 6.69 1.99 -5.47
C LYS A 36 7.16 3.38 -5.07
N LYS A 37 8.38 3.71 -5.48
CA LYS A 37 8.98 5.02 -5.22
C LYS A 37 8.13 6.14 -5.78
N ASP A 38 7.95 7.18 -4.98
CA ASP A 38 7.38 8.44 -5.46
C ASP A 38 8.37 9.23 -6.34
N LYS A 39 7.99 10.44 -6.73
CA LYS A 39 8.81 11.35 -7.54
C LYS A 39 10.12 11.77 -6.86
N THR A 40 10.22 11.62 -5.54
CA THR A 40 11.43 11.91 -4.76
C THR A 40 12.35 10.68 -4.61
N GLY A 41 11.93 9.52 -5.14
CA GLY A 41 12.68 8.28 -5.04
C GLY A 41 12.46 7.52 -3.72
N ARG A 42 11.48 7.91 -2.91
CA ARG A 42 11.21 7.31 -1.59
C ARG A 42 10.10 6.27 -1.67
N HIS A 43 10.32 5.12 -1.02
CA HIS A 43 9.27 4.13 -0.80
C HIS A 43 8.37 4.53 0.36
N HIS A 44 7.11 4.12 0.27
CA HIS A 44 6.12 4.28 1.33
C HIS A 44 5.51 2.92 1.66
N TYR A 45 4.92 2.82 2.85
CA TYR A 45 4.41 1.57 3.38
C TYR A 45 3.02 1.78 3.98
N ILE A 46 2.09 0.91 3.62
CA ILE A 46 0.74 0.90 4.17
C ILE A 46 0.44 -0.48 4.77
N PRO A 47 -0.28 -0.56 5.90
CA PRO A 47 -0.66 -1.83 6.48
C PRO A 47 -1.83 -2.47 5.70
N VAL A 48 -1.85 -3.79 5.66
CA VAL A 48 -2.92 -4.60 5.02
C VAL A 48 -4.29 -4.34 5.66
N CYS A 49 -4.33 -3.90 6.93
CA CYS A 49 -5.60 -3.58 7.60
C CYS A 49 -6.37 -2.42 6.95
N TRP A 50 -5.73 -1.60 6.12
CA TRP A 50 -6.41 -0.57 5.33
C TRP A 50 -7.15 -1.14 4.13
N VAL A 51 -6.78 -2.34 3.66
CA VAL A 51 -7.30 -2.93 2.43
C VAL A 51 -8.72 -3.45 2.63
N THR A 52 -9.62 -3.00 1.76
CA THR A 52 -11.03 -3.39 1.73
C THR A 52 -11.36 -4.33 0.58
N SER A 53 -10.65 -4.25 -0.54
CA SER A 53 -10.81 -5.16 -1.68
C SER A 53 -9.51 -5.30 -2.49
N THR A 54 -9.35 -6.46 -3.14
CA THR A 54 -8.26 -6.74 -4.11
C THR A 54 -8.81 -7.14 -5.49
N GLU A 55 -10.10 -6.93 -5.72
CA GLU A 55 -10.80 -7.28 -6.95
C GLU A 55 -10.33 -6.41 -8.14
N ASP A 56 -10.64 -6.83 -9.37
CA ASP A 56 -10.29 -6.12 -10.61
C ASP A 56 -8.80 -5.74 -10.74
N GLY A 57 -7.91 -6.50 -10.10
CA GLY A 57 -6.48 -6.25 -10.15
C GLY A 57 -6.04 -4.95 -9.48
N ARG A 58 -6.84 -4.39 -8.55
CA ARG A 58 -6.48 -3.18 -7.77
C ARG A 58 -6.55 -3.42 -6.27
N VAL A 59 -5.77 -2.68 -5.50
CA VAL A 59 -5.85 -2.69 -4.03
C VAL A 59 -6.67 -1.48 -3.60
N LYS A 60 -7.89 -1.69 -3.11
CA LYS A 60 -8.74 -0.63 -2.58
C LYS A 60 -8.54 -0.47 -1.08
N VAL A 61 -8.33 0.75 -0.61
CA VAL A 61 -8.22 1.07 0.83
C VAL A 61 -9.48 1.76 1.37
N ASP A 62 -9.65 1.73 2.69
CA ASP A 62 -10.81 2.28 3.42
C ASP A 62 -10.83 3.81 3.55
N ARG A 63 -9.73 4.50 3.22
CA ARG A 63 -9.55 5.95 3.42
C ARG A 63 -9.38 6.74 2.12
N PRO A 64 -9.63 8.06 2.13
CA PRO A 64 -9.30 8.97 1.03
C PRO A 64 -7.79 8.98 0.69
N GLY A 65 -7.45 9.40 -0.53
CA GLY A 65 -6.06 9.39 -1.01
C GLY A 65 -5.14 10.30 -0.19
N ASP A 66 -5.60 11.51 0.13
CA ASP A 66 -4.83 12.47 0.92
C ASP A 66 -4.56 11.98 2.35
N GLU A 67 -5.54 11.30 2.96
CA GLU A 67 -5.38 10.67 4.28
C GLU A 67 -4.38 9.50 4.21
N ALA A 68 -4.48 8.64 3.20
CA ALA A 68 -3.53 7.56 2.98
C ALA A 68 -2.09 8.07 2.82
N MET A 69 -1.89 9.16 2.08
CA MET A 69 -0.58 9.80 1.88
C MET A 69 -0.09 10.59 3.09
N ALA A 70 -0.97 11.02 4.00
CA ALA A 70 -0.56 11.63 5.26
C ALA A 70 -0.11 10.58 6.28
N GLU A 71 -0.72 9.40 6.26
CA GLU A 71 -0.53 8.37 7.28
C GLU A 71 0.44 7.24 6.89
N TRP A 72 0.81 7.11 5.62
CA TRP A 72 1.74 6.06 5.20
C TRP A 72 3.10 6.19 5.92
N SER A 73 3.73 5.05 6.20
CA SER A 73 5.08 5.05 6.75
C SER A 73 6.10 5.28 5.65
N THR A 74 7.24 5.86 6.02
CA THR A 74 8.43 5.98 5.15
C THR A 74 9.57 5.07 5.61
N ILE A 75 9.32 4.33 6.70
CA ILE A 75 10.23 3.39 7.35
C ILE A 75 9.69 1.98 7.08
N SER A 76 10.55 1.09 6.59
CA SER A 76 10.22 -0.32 6.42
C SER A 76 9.94 -0.95 7.79
N PRO A 77 8.94 -1.83 7.93
CA PRO A 77 8.70 -2.55 9.18
C PRO A 77 9.85 -3.51 9.55
N ASN A 78 10.75 -3.82 8.61
CA ASN A 78 11.94 -4.63 8.84
C ASN A 78 13.17 -3.79 9.20
N TYR A 79 13.04 -2.47 9.35
CA TYR A 79 14.13 -1.62 9.78
C TYR A 79 14.46 -1.93 11.25
N ILE A 80 15.57 -2.63 11.48
CA ILE A 80 16.19 -2.78 12.79
C ILE A 80 17.08 -1.55 12.97
N ASP A 81 16.83 -0.74 14.00
CA ASP A 81 17.77 0.28 14.44
C ASP A 81 18.93 -0.45 15.15
N GLU A 82 20.14 -0.39 14.58
CA GLU A 82 21.37 -0.96 15.18
C GLU A 82 21.87 -0.12 16.36
#